data_AF-A0A8I2E4J1-F1
#
_entry.id   AF-A0A8I2E4J1-F1
#
_cell.length_a   1.000
_cell.length_b   1.000
_cell.length_c   1.000
_cell.angle_alpha   90.00
_cell.angle_beta   90.00
_cell.angle_gamma   90.00
#
_symmetry.space_group_name_H-M   'P 1'
#
loop_
_entity.id
_entity.type
_entity.pdbx_description
1 polymer ?
#
loop_
_entity_poly.entity_id
_entity_poly.type
_entity_poly.pdbx_seq_one_letter_code
_entity_poly.pdbx_strand_id
1 'polypeptide(L)'
;MARTILTGDQYKAACTAAAGRLRAARVGSDDVADAVAAALAAVGLLAPPFDPDPDTCTAMFADPDGDWWQCQDDPDHDGTDHDGGDWGWSDNDPNADTIPRRTV
;
A
#
# COMPACT_ATOMS: atom_id res chain seq x y z
N MET A 1 13.07 5.85 8.63
CA MET A 1 13.75 5.25 7.47
C MET A 1 12.68 4.99 6.43
N ALA A 2 12.94 5.29 5.15
CA ALA A 2 11.98 4.97 4.09
C ALA A 2 11.85 3.45 3.94
N ARG A 3 10.62 2.96 3.81
CA ARG A 3 10.34 1.54 3.59
C ARG A 3 10.55 1.19 2.12
N THR A 4 10.79 -0.08 1.81
CA THR A 4 11.00 -0.56 0.44
C THR A 4 9.72 -1.16 -0.12
N ILE A 5 9.23 -0.65 -1.25
CA ILE A 5 8.05 -1.19 -1.94
C ILE A 5 8.47 -2.39 -2.81
N LEU A 6 7.77 -3.51 -2.64
CA LEU A 6 7.97 -4.69 -3.47
C LEU A 6 7.34 -4.52 -4.86
N THR A 7 7.88 -5.21 -5.86
CA THR A 7 7.17 -5.36 -7.14
C THR A 7 5.94 -6.26 -6.97
N GLY A 8 4.97 -6.13 -7.87
CA GLY A 8 3.79 -6.99 -7.91
C GLY A 8 4.14 -8.49 -7.95
N ASP A 9 5.17 -8.86 -8.70
CA ASP A 9 5.63 -10.26 -8.77
C ASP A 9 6.30 -10.73 -7.48
N GLN A 10 7.08 -9.87 -6.81
CA GLN A 10 7.68 -10.19 -5.51
C GLN A 10 6.61 -10.41 -4.45
N TYR A 11 5.63 -9.52 -4.36
CA TYR A 11 4.53 -9.64 -3.42
C TYR A 11 3.67 -10.88 -3.71
N LYS A 12 3.32 -11.11 -4.98
CA LYS A 12 2.58 -12.31 -5.40
C LYS A 12 3.33 -13.61 -5.07
N ALA A 13 4.65 -13.63 -5.23
CA ALA A 13 5.48 -14.76 -4.86
C ALA A 13 5.45 -15.01 -3.34
N ALA A 14 5.51 -13.95 -2.53
CA ALA A 14 5.39 -14.05 -1.07
C ALA A 14 4.02 -14.63 -0.65
N CYS A 15 2.92 -14.10 -1.19
CA CYS A 15 1.58 -14.60 -0.92
C CYS A 15 1.40 -16.06 -1.36
N THR A 16 1.93 -16.44 -2.53
CA THR A 16 1.89 -17.82 -3.02
C THR A 16 2.64 -18.78 -2.10
N ALA A 17 3.83 -18.37 -1.63
CA ALA A 17 4.62 -19.16 -0.69
C ALA A 17 3.91 -19.33 0.67
N ALA A 18 3.31 -18.25 1.19
CA ALA A 18 2.54 -18.28 2.44
C ALA A 18 1.29 -19.15 2.31
N ALA A 19 0.51 -18.99 1.24
CA ALA A 19 -0.67 -19.80 0.96
C ALA A 19 -0.34 -21.30 0.90
N GLY A 20 0.81 -21.67 0.32
CA GLY A 20 1.27 -23.06 0.29
C GLY A 20 1.47 -23.67 1.68
N ARG A 21 1.89 -22.87 2.68
CA ARG A 21 2.07 -23.29 4.07
C ARG A 21 0.76 -23.29 4.86
N LEU A 22 -0.09 -22.30 4.60
CA LEU A 22 -1.35 -22.08 5.32
C LEU A 22 -2.53 -22.87 4.76
N ARG A 23 -2.36 -23.53 3.62
CA ARG A 23 -3.39 -24.38 3.00
C ARG A 23 -4.00 -25.40 3.96
N ALA A 24 -3.18 -26.02 4.81
CA ALA A 24 -3.66 -27.00 5.79
C ALA A 24 -4.58 -26.38 6.86
N ALA A 25 -4.39 -25.10 7.17
CA ALA A 25 -5.20 -24.34 8.11
C ALA A 25 -6.46 -23.73 7.47
N ARG A 26 -6.68 -23.93 6.15
CA ARG A 26 -7.85 -23.42 5.41
C ARG A 26 -8.06 -21.91 5.52
N VAL A 27 -6.97 -21.16 5.66
CA VAL A 27 -6.98 -19.69 5.66
C VAL A 27 -7.37 -19.19 4.26
N GLY A 28 -8.23 -18.18 4.18
CA GLY A 28 -8.65 -17.55 2.93
C GLY A 28 -7.50 -16.83 2.23
N SER A 29 -7.60 -16.61 0.91
CA SER A 29 -6.56 -15.89 0.17
C SER A 29 -6.34 -14.48 0.69
N ASP A 30 -7.42 -13.83 1.11
CA ASP A 30 -7.43 -12.43 1.51
C ASP A 30 -6.77 -12.30 2.89
N ASP A 31 -7.15 -13.17 3.84
CA ASP A 31 -6.49 -13.29 5.14
C ASP A 31 -4.98 -13.59 5.01
N VAL A 32 -4.57 -14.38 3.99
CA VAL A 32 -3.14 -14.62 3.72
C VAL A 32 -2.46 -13.36 3.20
N ALA A 33 -3.11 -12.60 2.31
CA ALA A 33 -2.55 -11.38 1.77
C ALA A 33 -2.34 -10.34 2.87
N ASP A 34 -3.35 -10.12 3.71
CA ASP A 34 -3.30 -9.18 4.83
C ASP A 34 -2.20 -9.56 5.84
N ALA A 35 -2.12 -10.85 6.21
CA ALA A 35 -1.08 -11.34 7.10
C ALA A 35 0.33 -11.19 6.51
N VAL A 36 0.49 -11.37 5.20
CA VAL A 36 1.77 -11.18 4.51
C VAL A 36 2.13 -9.69 4.44
N ALA A 37 1.19 -8.81 4.11
CA ALA A 37 1.40 -7.36 4.09
C ALA A 37 1.86 -6.85 5.46
N ALA A 38 1.15 -7.20 6.54
CA ALA A 38 1.52 -6.82 7.91
C ALA A 38 2.91 -7.37 8.31
N ALA A 39 3.21 -8.62 7.96
CA ALA A 39 4.52 -9.21 8.26
C ALA A 39 5.67 -8.54 7.49
N LEU A 40 5.42 -8.12 6.24
CA LEU A 40 6.38 -7.36 5.43
C LEU A 40 6.60 -5.95 6.01
N ALA A 41 5.52 -5.27 6.40
CA ALA A 41 5.58 -3.93 6.97
C ALA A 41 6.44 -3.90 8.25
N ALA A 42 6.30 -4.92 9.10
CA ALA A 42 7.09 -5.08 10.32
C ALA A 42 8.61 -5.16 10.08
N VAL A 43 9.05 -5.52 8.86
CA VAL A 43 10.47 -5.58 8.47
C VAL A 43 10.86 -4.50 7.46
N GLY A 44 10.03 -3.46 7.29
CA GLY A 44 10.31 -2.33 6.42
C GLY A 44 10.10 -2.60 4.92
N LEU A 45 9.33 -3.63 4.58
CA LEU A 45 8.89 -3.93 3.21
C LEU A 45 7.40 -3.60 3.06
N LEU A 46 7.00 -3.04 1.93
CA LEU A 46 5.61 -2.71 1.64
C LEU A 46 5.10 -3.55 0.47
N ALA A 47 3.84 -3.98 0.55
CA ALA A 47 3.11 -4.44 -0.61
C ALA A 47 3.01 -3.31 -1.65
N PRO A 48 2.88 -3.62 -2.95
CA PRO A 48 2.60 -2.61 -3.96
C PRO A 48 1.35 -1.82 -3.59
N PRO A 49 1.34 -0.50 -3.79
CA PRO A 49 0.13 0.30 -3.65
C PRO A 49 -0.95 -0.14 -4.63
N PHE A 50 -2.20 0.14 -4.28
CA PHE A 50 -3.31 -0.03 -5.22
C PHE A 50 -3.27 1.05 -6.30
N ASP A 51 -3.98 0.80 -7.41
CA ASP A 51 -4.13 1.82 -8.45
C ASP A 51 -4.99 2.96 -7.90
N PRO A 52 -4.54 4.22 -7.98
CA PRO A 52 -5.30 5.36 -7.47
C PRO A 52 -6.63 5.52 -8.20
N ASP A 53 -7.66 5.93 -7.46
CA ASP A 53 -8.95 6.29 -8.03
C ASP A 53 -8.80 7.43 -9.06
N PRO A 54 -9.55 7.39 -10.19
CA PRO A 54 -9.32 8.28 -11.32
C PRO A 54 -9.69 9.75 -11.06
N ASP A 55 -10.51 10.02 -10.05
CA ASP A 55 -11.07 11.35 -9.76
C ASP A 55 -10.57 11.92 -8.41
N THR A 56 -9.44 11.41 -7.91
CA THR A 56 -8.82 11.85 -6.65
C THR A 56 -7.32 12.03 -6.80
N CYS A 57 -6.71 12.75 -5.87
CA CYS A 57 -5.26 12.93 -5.83
C CYS A 57 -4.53 11.57 -5.81
N THR A 58 -3.40 11.48 -6.52
CA THR A 58 -2.56 10.26 -6.59
C THR A 58 -1.59 10.10 -5.42
N ALA A 59 -1.57 11.03 -4.47
CA ALA A 59 -0.76 10.90 -3.28
C ALA A 59 -1.25 9.71 -2.45
N MET A 60 -0.29 8.86 -2.09
CA MET A 60 -0.50 7.63 -1.35
C MET A 60 0.38 7.64 -0.11
N PHE A 61 -0.09 7.05 0.97
CA PHE A 61 0.68 6.90 2.20
C PHE A 61 0.51 5.48 2.74
N ALA A 62 1.63 4.84 3.08
CA ALA A 62 1.62 3.56 3.77
C ALA A 62 1.68 3.77 5.29
N ASP A 63 0.64 3.35 5.98
CA ASP A 63 0.53 3.48 7.43
C ASP A 63 1.50 2.52 8.18
N PRO A 64 1.58 2.56 9.52
CA PRO A 64 2.48 1.69 10.28
C PRO A 64 2.25 0.19 10.05
N ASP A 65 1.02 -0.23 9.75
CA ASP A 65 0.65 -1.62 9.50
C ASP A 65 0.93 -2.04 8.05
N GLY A 66 1.21 -1.06 7.18
CA GLY A 66 1.58 -1.26 5.78
C GLY A 66 0.40 -1.14 4.82
N ASP A 67 -0.74 -0.68 5.32
CA ASP A 67 -1.92 -0.42 4.50
C ASP A 67 -1.76 0.92 3.79
N TRP A 68 -2.20 0.96 2.54
CA TRP A 68 -2.12 2.15 1.72
C TRP A 68 -3.38 3.02 1.90
N TRP A 69 -3.16 4.33 1.96
CA TRP A 69 -4.20 5.35 2.05
C TRP A 69 -4.02 6.34 0.92
N GLN A 70 -5.11 6.64 0.20
CA GLN A 70 -5.10 7.59 -0.90
C GLN A 70 -5.71 8.92 -0.44
N CYS A 71 -5.06 10.03 -0.82
CA CYS A 71 -5.57 11.37 -0.59
C CYS A 71 -6.93 11.55 -1.30
N GLN A 72 -7.94 12.02 -0.57
CA GLN A 72 -9.32 12.14 -1.06
C GLN A 72 -9.63 13.51 -1.70
N ASP A 73 -8.63 14.38 -1.81
CA ASP A 73 -8.76 15.68 -2.45
C ASP A 73 -8.83 15.58 -3.98
N ASP A 74 -9.11 16.74 -4.61
CA ASP A 74 -9.17 16.90 -6.07
C ASP A 74 -7.87 16.43 -6.77
N PRO A 75 -7.97 15.80 -7.97
CA PRO A 75 -6.85 15.45 -8.83
C PRO A 75 -5.70 16.45 -8.90
N ASP A 76 -6.04 17.72 -8.97
CA ASP A 76 -5.14 18.82 -9.28
C ASP A 76 -4.88 19.70 -8.05
N HIS A 77 -5.20 19.23 -6.83
CA HIS A 77 -4.87 19.97 -5.63
C HIS A 77 -3.35 20.12 -5.48
N ASP A 78 -2.89 21.34 -5.18
CA ASP A 78 -1.47 21.72 -5.12
C ASP A 78 -0.96 21.88 -3.69
N GLY A 79 -1.70 21.32 -2.72
CA GLY A 79 -1.34 21.31 -1.30
C GLY A 79 -0.20 20.34 -0.99
N THR A 80 0.57 20.64 0.06
CA THR A 80 1.64 19.76 0.57
C THR A 80 1.17 18.78 1.64
N ASP A 81 -0.05 18.98 2.12
CA ASP A 81 -0.71 18.16 3.13
C ASP A 81 -1.82 17.35 2.45
N HIS A 82 -1.94 16.09 2.84
CA HIS A 82 -2.81 15.10 2.27
C HIS A 82 -3.63 14.44 3.37
N ASP A 83 -4.86 14.07 3.05
CA ASP A 83 -5.77 13.39 3.98
C ASP A 83 -6.53 12.26 3.26
N GLY A 84 -6.39 11.04 3.81
CA GLY A 84 -7.11 9.84 3.41
C GLY A 84 -8.36 9.55 4.27
N GLY A 85 -8.78 10.50 5.09
CA GLY A 85 -9.84 10.39 6.08
C GLY A 85 -9.30 10.10 7.48
N ASP A 86 -8.76 8.90 7.67
CA ASP A 86 -8.22 8.46 8.97
C ASP A 86 -6.72 8.73 9.12
N TRP A 87 -6.03 9.09 8.03
CA TRP A 87 -4.60 9.36 8.00
C TRP A 87 -4.31 10.66 7.26
N GLY A 88 -3.56 11.54 7.92
CA GLY A 88 -2.99 12.73 7.33
C GLY A 88 -1.47 12.62 7.19
N TRP A 89 -0.92 13.05 6.05
CA TRP A 89 0.52 13.06 5.78
C TRP A 89 0.92 14.28 4.97
N SER A 90 2.22 14.53 4.87
CA SER A 90 2.76 15.57 3.99
C SER A 90 3.63 14.95 2.91
N ASP A 91 3.93 15.71 1.85
CA ASP A 91 4.88 15.29 0.79
C ASP A 91 6.26 14.87 1.31
N ASN A 92 6.65 15.36 2.48
CA ASN A 92 7.95 15.07 3.08
C ASN A 92 7.93 13.82 3.98
N ASP A 93 6.79 13.15 4.11
CA ASP A 93 6.73 11.92 4.90
C ASP A 93 7.51 10.80 4.18
N PRO A 94 8.44 10.11 4.88
CA PRO A 94 9.24 9.04 4.27
C PRO A 94 8.44 7.80 3.84
N ASN A 95 7.16 7.69 4.22
CA ASN A 95 6.24 6.66 3.76
C ASN A 95 5.19 7.19 2.75
N ALA A 96 5.25 8.48 2.40
CA ALA A 96 4.46 9.01 1.29
C ALA A 96 5.09 8.59 -0.04
N ASP A 97 4.25 8.21 -0.99
CA ASP A 97 4.61 7.97 -2.38
C ASP A 97 3.54 8.59 -3.29
N THR A 98 3.93 8.96 -4.50
CA THR A 98 3.01 9.41 -5.54
C THR A 98 2.99 8.36 -6.64
N ILE A 99 1.89 7.62 -6.73
CA ILE A 99 1.75 6.56 -7.73
C ILE A 99 1.08 7.15 -8.97
N PRO A 100 1.76 7.22 -10.13
CA PRO A 100 1.16 7.78 -11.33
C PRO A 100 -0.15 7.05 -11.67
N ARG A 101 -1.20 7.79 -12.06
CA ARG A 101 -2.42 7.17 -12.59
C ARG A 101 -2.06 6.23 -13.73
N ARG A 102 -2.64 5.04 -13.75
CA ARG A 102 -2.65 4.23 -14.97
C ARG A 102 -3.48 4.98 -16.00
N THR A 103 -2.83 5.52 -17.04
CA THR A 103 -3.52 5.97 -18.24
C THR A 103 -4.20 4.75 -18.86
N VAL A 104 -5.53 4.73 -18.80
CA VAL A 104 -6.40 3.79 -19.54
C VAL A 104 -6.32 4.02 -21.04
#